data_AF-A0A2X2HQT6-F1
#
_entry.id   AF-A0A2X2HQT6-F1
#
_cell.length_a   1.000
_cell.length_b   1.000
_cell.length_c   1.000
_cell.angle_alpha   90.00
_cell.angle_beta   90.00
_cell.angle_gamma   90.00
#
_symmetry.space_group_name_H-M   'P 1'
#
loop_
_entity.id
_entity.type
_entity.pdbx_description
1 polymer ?
#
loop_
_entity_poly.entity_id
_entity_poly.type
_entity_poly.pdbx_seq_one_letter_code
_entity_poly.pdbx_strand_id
1 'polypeptide(L)' 'MDIFNTSISRKGTYCTQWDFCEDRFGVKDVLPFSISDMDLPIPEAIIRTLKKRLEHPILGYSRWQHDDYLDNAANLLI' A
#
# COMPACT_ATOMS: atom_id res chain seq x y z
N MET A 1 17.19 -12.18 -3.50
CA MET A 1 15.85 -12.51 -4.04
C MET A 1 15.34 -11.29 -4.75
N ASP A 2 14.84 -11.45 -5.96
CA ASP A 2 14.25 -10.36 -6.73
C ASP A 2 12.81 -10.12 -6.25
N ILE A 3 12.57 -8.91 -5.76
CA ILE A 3 11.29 -8.51 -5.16
C ILE A 3 10.14 -8.48 -6.17
N PHE A 4 10.46 -8.30 -7.47
CA PHE A 4 9.48 -8.31 -8.55
C PHE A 4 9.10 -9.72 -9.01
N ASN A 5 9.95 -10.71 -8.72
CA ASN A 5 9.74 -12.12 -9.07
C ASN A 5 9.25 -12.98 -7.89
N THR A 6 9.00 -12.35 -6.73
CA THR A 6 8.52 -13.04 -5.54
C THR A 6 7.01 -12.85 -5.41
N SER A 7 6.24 -13.93 -5.64
CA SER A 7 4.79 -13.90 -5.45
C SER A 7 4.45 -13.79 -3.97
N ILE A 8 3.67 -12.77 -3.61
CA ILE A 8 3.12 -12.59 -2.26
C ILE A 8 1.59 -12.68 -2.36
N SER A 9 1.01 -13.64 -1.63
CA SER A 9 -0.45 -13.77 -1.59
C SER A 9 -1.08 -12.57 -0.89
N ARG A 10 -2.07 -11.96 -1.54
CA ARG A 10 -2.93 -10.93 -0.94
C ARG A 10 -4.32 -11.44 -0.56
N LYS A 11 -4.59 -12.74 -0.75
CA LYS A 11 -5.85 -13.36 -0.30
C LYS A 11 -5.97 -13.30 1.23
N GLY A 12 -7.15 -13.01 1.74
CA GLY A 12 -7.42 -12.85 3.17
C GLY A 12 -6.91 -11.53 3.75
N THR A 13 -6.55 -10.56 2.91
CA THR A 13 -6.13 -9.20 3.35
C THR A 13 -7.25 -8.17 3.23
N TYR A 14 -8.44 -8.60 2.81
CA TYR A 14 -9.58 -7.76 2.47
C TYR A 14 -9.30 -6.81 1.30
N CYS A 15 -8.47 -7.24 0.34
CA CYS A 15 -8.16 -6.43 -0.83
C CYS A 15 -9.22 -6.62 -1.93
N THR A 16 -9.70 -5.51 -2.51
CA THR A 16 -10.72 -5.52 -3.57
C THR A 16 -10.32 -6.40 -4.75
N GLN A 17 -9.04 -6.37 -5.13
CA GLN A 17 -8.53 -7.13 -6.26
C GLN A 17 -8.74 -8.63 -6.10
N TRP A 18 -8.38 -9.23 -4.96
CA TRP A 18 -8.36 -10.69 -4.80
C TRP A 18 -9.52 -11.27 -3.99
N ASP A 19 -10.01 -10.55 -2.97
CA ASP A 19 -10.99 -11.09 -2.03
C ASP A 19 -12.45 -10.80 -2.45
N PHE A 20 -12.66 -9.87 -3.38
CA PHE A 20 -13.99 -9.42 -3.83
C PHE A 20 -14.20 -9.59 -5.35
N CYS A 21 -13.52 -10.57 -5.96
CA CYS A 21 -13.64 -10.87 -7.38
C CYS A 21 -15.07 -11.23 -7.80
N GLU A 22 -15.75 -12.12 -7.06
CA GLU A 22 -17.10 -12.58 -7.41
C GLU A 22 -18.11 -11.44 -7.34
N ASP A 23 -18.05 -10.60 -6.30
CA ASP A 23 -18.89 -9.41 -6.17
C ASP A 23 -18.71 -8.45 -7.36
N ARG A 24 -17.47 -8.27 -7.80
CA ARG A 24 -17.12 -7.33 -8.87
C ARG A 24 -17.40 -7.85 -10.28
N PHE A 25 -17.20 -9.14 -10.53
CA PHE A 25 -17.23 -9.73 -11.87
C PHE A 25 -18.37 -10.72 -12.10
N GLY A 26 -19.13 -11.08 -11.05
CA GLY A 26 -20.20 -12.07 -11.11
C GLY A 26 -19.72 -13.51 -11.29
N VAL A 27 -18.41 -13.76 -11.21
CA VAL A 27 -17.79 -15.08 -11.40
C VAL A 27 -16.73 -15.34 -10.33
N LYS A 28 -16.70 -16.57 -9.82
CA LYS A 28 -15.66 -17.04 -8.88
C LYS A 28 -14.37 -17.37 -9.63
N ASP A 29 -13.27 -17.41 -8.86
CA ASP A 29 -11.97 -17.96 -9.29
C ASP A 29 -11.34 -17.32 -10.53
N VAL A 30 -11.66 -16.05 -10.79
CA VAL A 30 -10.98 -15.27 -11.83
C VAL A 30 -9.62 -14.78 -11.36
N LEU A 31 -8.70 -14.63 -12.32
CA LEU A 31 -7.43 -13.95 -12.12
C LEU A 31 -7.62 -12.45 -12.38
N PRO A 32 -7.56 -11.59 -11.35
CA PRO A 32 -7.98 -10.20 -11.47
C PRO A 32 -6.84 -9.29 -11.94
N PHE A 33 -7.09 -8.51 -13.01
CA PHE A 33 -6.17 -7.50 -13.57
C PHE A 33 -6.88 -6.15 -13.81
N SER A 34 -7.78 -5.77 -12.90
CA SER A 34 -8.68 -4.62 -13.12
C SER A 34 -8.42 -3.42 -12.22
N ILE A 35 -7.74 -3.60 -11.09
CA ILE A 35 -7.50 -2.56 -10.10
C ILE A 35 -6.07 -2.06 -10.27
N SER A 36 -5.89 -0.74 -10.29
CA SER A 36 -4.58 -0.09 -10.47
C SER A 36 -3.80 0.03 -9.15
N ASP A 37 -3.74 -1.06 -8.38
CA ASP A 37 -2.73 -1.23 -7.32
C ASP A 37 -1.70 -2.30 -7.77
N MET A 38 -0.81 -2.72 -6.88
CA MET A 38 0.26 -3.65 -7.24
C MET A 38 0.29 -4.85 -6.31
N ASP A 39 0.61 -6.01 -6.87
CA ASP A 39 0.97 -7.22 -6.12
C ASP A 39 2.47 -7.24 -5.77
N LEU A 40 2.97 -6.07 -5.34
CA LEU A 40 4.35 -5.86 -4.91
C LEU A 40 4.37 -5.37 -3.47
N PRO A 41 5.37 -5.77 -2.66
CA PRO A 41 5.54 -5.21 -1.34
C PRO A 41 5.92 -3.72 -1.43
N ILE A 42 5.45 -2.94 -0.45
CA ILE A 42 5.84 -1.54 -0.27
C ILE A 42 7.36 -1.47 -0.03
N PRO A 43 8.07 -0.45 -0.58
CA PRO A 43 9.48 -0.23 -0.30
C PRO A 43 9.84 -0.23 1.20
N GLU A 44 10.95 -0.88 1.55
CA GLU A 44 11.45 -0.99 2.94
C GLU A 44 11.58 0.36 3.67
N ALA A 45 11.93 1.42 2.93
CA ALA A 45 12.01 2.77 3.50
C ALA A 45 10.67 3.23 4.10
N ILE A 46 9.56 2.95 3.42
CA ILE A 46 8.22 3.32 3.86
C ILE A 46 7.81 2.44 5.05
N ILE A 47 8.07 1.12 5.00
CA ILE A 47 7.77 0.20 6.10
C ILE A 47 8.48 0.63 7.40
N ARG A 48 9.76 1.01 7.32
CA ARG A 48 10.51 1.51 8.50
C ARG A 48 9.89 2.79 9.07
N THR A 49 9.53 3.74 8.22
CA THR A 49 8.91 5.00 8.66
C THR A 49 7.56 4.75 9.33
N LEU A 50 6.73 3.86 8.79
CA LEU A 50 5.46 3.46 9.40
C LEU A 50 5.66 2.79 10.76
N LYS A 51 6.59 1.83 10.85
CA LYS A 51 6.92 1.16 12.13
C LYS A 51 7.38 2.17 13.18
N LYS A 52 8.30 3.07 12.83
CA LYS A 52 8.77 4.14 13.73
C LYS A 52 7.63 5.04 14.20
N ARG A 53 6.70 5.41 13.31
CA ARG A 53 5.54 6.22 13.71
C ARG A 53 4.65 5.49 14.71
N LEU A 54 4.50 4.17 14.58
CA LEU A 54 3.71 3.33 15.48
C LEU A 54 4.36 3.13 16.86
N GLU A 55 5.64 3.43 17.03
CA GLU A 55 6.30 3.42 18.35
C GLU A 55 5.79 4.54 19.27
N HIS A 56 5.29 5.64 18.70
CA HIS A 56 4.69 6.72 19.48
C HIS A 56 3.27 6.33 19.92
N PRO A 57 2.95 6.33 21.23
CA PRO A 57 1.73 5.72 21.77
C PRO A 57 0.44 6.50 21.46
N ILE A 58 0.55 7.70 20.89
CA ILE A 58 -0.60 8.56 20.55
C ILE A 58 -0.71 8.73 19.04
N LEU A 59 -1.88 8.38 18.50
CA LEU A 59 -2.29 8.53 17.09
C LEU A 59 -3.44 9.55 16.96
N GLY A 60 -3.21 10.77 17.44
CA GLY A 60 -4.18 11.87 17.36
C GLY A 60 -4.17 12.58 16.00
N TYR A 61 -4.94 13.68 15.91
CA TYR A 61 -5.01 14.51 14.71
C TYR A 61 -3.63 14.97 14.26
N SER A 62 -3.29 14.65 13.01
CA SER A 62 -2.05 15.06 12.34
C SER A 62 -2.41 15.96 11.16
N ARG A 63 -1.72 17.10 11.01
CA ARG A 63 -1.87 17.97 9.83
C ARG A 63 -0.79 17.59 8.81
N TRP A 64 -1.16 17.46 7.55
CA TRP A 64 -0.22 17.12 6.48
C TRP A 64 0.59 18.33 5.98
N GLN A 65 0.04 19.55 6.15
CA GLN A 65 0.65 20.78 5.65
C GLN A 65 1.70 21.31 6.65
N HIS A 66 2.84 20.63 6.74
CA HIS A 66 4.02 21.05 7.50
C HIS A 66 5.28 20.91 6.63
N ASP A 67 6.35 21.59 7.00
CA ASP A 67 7.57 21.72 6.20
C ASP A 67 8.14 20.34 5.80
N ASP A 68 8.23 19.39 6.74
CA ASP A 68 8.73 18.04 6.42
C ASP A 68 7.96 17.32 5.29
N TYR A 69 6.67 17.60 5.09
CA TYR A 69 5.89 17.00 4.01
C TYR A 69 6.01 17.81 2.72
N LEU A 70 5.91 19.13 2.82
CA LEU A 70 5.94 20.04 1.67
C LEU A 70 7.30 20.04 0.98
N ASP A 71 8.40 20.03 1.73
CA ASP A 71 9.75 20.01 1.17
C ASP A 71 10.02 18.72 0.39
N ASN A 72 9.57 17.57 0.92
CA ASN A 72 9.69 16.28 0.22
C ASN A 72 8.85 16.25 -1.06
N ALA A 73 7.63 16.80 -1.03
CA ALA A 73 6.77 16.88 -2.21
C ALA A 73 7.37 17.80 -3.28
N ALA A 74 7.91 18.96 -2.90
CA ALA A 74 8.55 19.88 -3.82
C ALA A 74 9.80 19.29 -4.47
N ASN A 75 10.65 18.61 -3.69
CA ASN A 75 11.87 17.96 -4.18
C ASN A 75 11.60 16.75 -5.10
N LEU A 76 10.40 16.15 -5.04
CA LEU A 76 10.02 15.06 -5.93
C LEU A 76 9.51 15.55 -7.30
N LEU A 77 8.98 16.78 -7.34
CA LEU A 77 8.37 17.37 -8.54
C LEU A 77 9.35 18.18 -9.39
N ILE A 78 10.60 18.33 -8.93
CA ILE A 78 11.71 19.01 -9.62
C ILE A 78 12.74 17.94 -10.03
#